data_AF-A0A1Y2NNK4-F1
#
_entry.id   AF-A0A1Y2NNK4-F1
#
_cell.length_a   1.000
_cell.length_b   1.000
_cell.length_c   1.000
_cell.angle_alpha   90.00
_cell.angle_beta   90.00
_cell.angle_gamma   90.00
#
_symmetry.space_group_name_H-M   'P 1'
#
loop_
_entity.id
_entity.type
_entity.pdbx_description
1 polymer ?
#
loop_
_entity_poly.entity_id
_entity_poly.type
_entity_poly.pdbx_seq_one_letter_code
_entity_poly.pdbx_strand_id
1 'polypeptide(L)'
;MTDKPDVEHVDCADCCASPGGDNTRIVMMKKSGRITETWHTPDCPAAAILQIQVEESNRRAEEREAWARGVFPAAHERLKQAAAALPADGAAQPFVDALVELAQAQADATGFVVLHEWAEILERHFPPDLPNPDHTTE
;
A
#
# COMPACT_ATOMS: atom_id res chain seq x y z
N MET A 1 -28.83 2.45 -7.57
CA MET A 1 -28.38 2.56 -8.96
C MET A 1 -26.90 2.26 -8.95
N THR A 2 -26.47 1.15 -9.56
CA THR A 2 -25.04 0.80 -9.64
C THR A 2 -24.44 1.70 -10.70
N ASP A 3 -23.66 2.69 -10.29
CA ASP A 3 -22.96 3.59 -11.20
C ASP A 3 -22.04 2.72 -12.05
N LYS A 4 -22.28 2.66 -13.36
CA LYS A 4 -21.39 1.91 -14.26
C LYS A 4 -20.07 2.67 -14.31
N PRO A 5 -18.92 2.00 -14.12
CA PRO A 5 -17.64 2.69 -14.20
C PRO A 5 -17.51 3.39 -15.56
N ASP A 6 -16.96 4.60 -15.56
CA ASP A 6 -16.63 5.35 -16.78
C ASP A 6 -15.55 4.60 -17.54
N VAL A 7 -15.95 3.96 -18.65
CA VAL A 7 -15.08 3.15 -19.51
C VAL A 7 -14.81 3.92 -20.80
N GLU A 8 -13.55 4.26 -21.02
CA GLU A 8 -13.04 4.88 -22.23
C GLU A 8 -12.47 3.81 -23.16
N HIS A 9 -13.05 3.68 -24.35
CA HIS A 9 -12.49 2.83 -25.39
C HIS A 9 -11.36 3.57 -26.11
N VAL A 10 -10.21 2.93 -26.24
CA VAL A 10 -9.02 3.48 -26.89
C VAL A 10 -8.55 2.50 -27.94
N ASP A 11 -8.43 2.96 -29.18
CA ASP A 11 -7.91 2.16 -30.28
C ASP A 11 -6.40 1.91 -30.10
N CYS A 12 -5.95 0.68 -30.34
CA CYS A 12 -4.53 0.38 -30.39
C CYS A 12 -3.91 1.03 -31.63
N ALA A 13 -2.87 1.83 -31.46
CA ALA A 13 -2.18 2.51 -32.56
C ALA A 13 -1.48 1.55 -33.54
N ASP A 14 -1.11 0.34 -33.08
CA ASP A 14 -0.34 -0.62 -33.89
C ASP A 14 -1.23 -1.51 -34.75
N CYS A 15 -2.37 -1.96 -34.22
CA CYS A 15 -3.23 -2.93 -34.91
C CYS A 15 -4.66 -2.47 -35.16
N CYS A 16 -5.08 -1.32 -34.58
CA CYS A 16 -6.42 -0.73 -34.74
C CYS A 16 -7.56 -1.76 -34.58
N ALA A 17 -7.39 -2.73 -33.69
CA ALA A 17 -8.33 -3.83 -33.59
C ALA A 17 -9.63 -3.36 -32.95
N SER A 18 -10.76 -3.75 -33.54
CA SER A 18 -12.08 -3.51 -32.98
C SER A 18 -12.49 -4.67 -32.06
N PRO A 19 -13.54 -4.49 -31.23
CA PRO A 19 -14.11 -5.61 -30.47
C PRO A 19 -14.46 -6.80 -31.37
N GLY A 20 -13.94 -7.97 -31.05
CA GLY A 20 -14.10 -9.19 -31.86
C GLY A 20 -13.69 -10.43 -31.08
N GLY A 21 -14.28 -11.58 -31.41
CA GLY A 21 -14.12 -12.83 -30.64
C GLY A 21 -12.68 -13.34 -30.53
N ASP A 22 -11.86 -13.09 -31.54
CA ASP A 22 -10.46 -13.53 -31.58
C ASP A 22 -9.48 -12.43 -31.12
N ASN A 23 -9.99 -11.23 -30.78
CA ASN A 23 -9.17 -10.12 -30.34
C ASN A 23 -9.03 -10.12 -28.82
N THR A 24 -7.82 -9.81 -28.34
CA THR A 24 -7.55 -9.68 -26.91
C THR A 24 -7.99 -8.32 -26.42
N ARG A 25 -8.80 -8.29 -25.37
CA ARG A 25 -9.20 -7.06 -24.67
C ARG A 25 -8.28 -6.85 -23.47
N ILE A 26 -7.58 -5.73 -23.44
CA ILE A 26 -6.80 -5.30 -22.28
C ILE A 26 -7.56 -4.16 -21.59
N VAL A 27 -7.79 -4.34 -20.30
CA VAL A 27 -8.50 -3.37 -19.45
C VAL A 27 -7.52 -2.83 -18.43
N MET A 28 -7.35 -1.51 -18.39
CA MET A 28 -6.45 -0.83 -17.46
C MET A 28 -7.22 0.22 -16.67
N MET A 29 -6.98 0.28 -15.36
CA MET A 29 -7.51 1.34 -14.51
C MET A 29 -6.49 2.48 -14.41
N LYS A 30 -6.88 3.68 -14.81
CA LYS A 30 -6.07 4.90 -14.62
C LYS A 30 -6.12 5.33 -13.16
N LYS A 31 -5.11 6.07 -12.72
CA LYS A 31 -5.07 6.69 -11.37
C LYS A 31 -6.28 7.56 -11.05
N SER A 32 -6.94 8.12 -12.06
CA SER A 32 -8.18 8.89 -11.92
C SER A 32 -9.42 8.05 -11.60
N GLY A 33 -9.30 6.72 -11.53
CA GLY A 33 -10.42 5.79 -11.40
C GLY A 33 -11.14 5.49 -12.73
N ARG A 34 -10.79 6.19 -13.82
CA ARG A 34 -11.30 5.89 -15.17
C ARG A 34 -10.73 4.58 -15.67
N ILE A 35 -11.56 3.76 -16.29
CA ILE A 35 -11.13 2.52 -16.93
C ILE A 35 -10.89 2.80 -18.40
N THR A 36 -9.76 2.33 -18.93
CA THR A 36 -9.50 2.29 -20.37
C THR A 36 -9.52 0.87 -20.88
N GLU A 37 -10.07 0.70 -22.06
CA GLU A 37 -10.12 -0.57 -22.75
C GLU A 37 -9.55 -0.46 -24.15
N THR A 38 -8.65 -1.37 -24.47
CA THR A 38 -8.01 -1.44 -25.78
C THR A 38 -8.10 -2.87 -26.28
N TRP A 39 -8.43 -3.02 -27.56
CA TRP A 39 -8.48 -4.31 -28.23
C TRP A 39 -7.26 -4.47 -29.11
N HIS A 40 -6.79 -5.71 -29.19
CA HIS A 40 -5.59 -6.09 -29.91
C HIS A 40 -5.84 -7.35 -30.75
N THR A 41 -5.30 -7.39 -31.97
CA THR A 41 -5.22 -8.65 -32.72
C THR A 41 -4.23 -9.61 -32.03
N PRO A 42 -4.33 -10.94 -32.26
CA PRO A 42 -3.44 -11.92 -31.64
C PRO A 42 -1.94 -11.62 -31.81
N ASP A 43 -1.54 -11.11 -32.97
CA ASP A 43 -0.14 -10.83 -33.30
C ASP A 43 0.28 -9.37 -33.03
N CYS A 44 -0.49 -8.61 -32.24
CA CYS A 44 -0.19 -7.21 -31.96
C CYS A 44 1.06 -7.07 -31.06
N PRO A 45 2.13 -6.38 -31.51
CA PRO A 45 3.34 -6.21 -30.72
C PRO A 45 3.11 -5.39 -29.44
N ALA A 46 2.27 -4.35 -29.48
CA ALA A 46 1.92 -3.58 -28.28
C ALA A 46 1.25 -4.45 -27.20
N ALA A 47 0.40 -5.41 -27.58
CA ALA A 47 -0.24 -6.32 -26.63
C ALA A 47 0.79 -7.21 -25.94
N ALA A 48 1.70 -7.81 -26.72
CA ALA A 48 2.76 -8.66 -26.18
C ALA A 48 3.70 -7.88 -25.25
N ILE A 49 4.10 -6.66 -25.62
CA ILE A 49 4.94 -5.81 -24.78
C ILE A 49 4.24 -5.48 -23.46
N LEU A 50 2.96 -5.11 -23.51
CA LEU A 50 2.21 -4.76 -22.31
C LEU A 50 2.06 -5.97 -21.37
N GLN A 51 1.79 -7.15 -21.91
CA GLN A 51 1.72 -8.38 -21.12
C GLN A 51 3.04 -8.67 -20.41
N ILE A 52 4.16 -8.59 -21.13
CA ILE A 52 5.51 -8.78 -20.55
C ILE A 52 5.75 -7.78 -19.41
N GLN A 53 5.39 -6.51 -19.60
CA GLN A 53 5.58 -5.47 -18.58
C GLN A 53 4.74 -5.72 -17.34
N VAL A 54 3.49 -6.18 -17.50
CA VAL A 54 2.60 -6.52 -16.39
C VAL A 54 3.13 -7.73 -15.63
N GLU A 55 3.51 -8.80 -16.32
CA GLU A 55 4.07 -10.01 -15.72
C GLU A 55 5.37 -9.71 -14.97
N GLU A 56 6.27 -8.93 -15.57
CA GLU A 56 7.51 -8.52 -14.91
C GLU A 56 7.24 -7.63 -13.68
N SER A 57 6.28 -6.71 -13.78
CA SER A 57 5.90 -5.85 -12.65
C SER A 57 5.34 -6.66 -11.49
N ASN A 58 4.46 -7.62 -11.79
CA ASN A 58 3.89 -8.54 -10.80
C ASN A 58 4.98 -9.38 -10.14
N ARG A 59 5.88 -9.98 -10.93
CA ARG A 59 7.01 -10.75 -10.42
C ARG A 59 7.88 -9.91 -9.48
N ARG A 60 8.24 -8.68 -9.87
CA ARG A 60 9.02 -7.77 -9.02
C ARG A 60 8.29 -7.42 -7.72
N ALA A 61 6.96 -7.28 -7.76
CA ALA A 61 6.15 -7.03 -6.57
C ALA A 61 6.18 -8.25 -5.63
N GLU A 62 5.98 -9.46 -6.17
CA GLU A 62 6.05 -10.71 -5.41
C GLU A 62 7.43 -10.96 -4.81
N GLU A 63 8.50 -10.72 -5.55
CA GLU A 63 9.89 -10.85 -5.08
C GLU A 63 10.18 -9.88 -3.92
N ARG A 64 9.74 -8.61 -4.02
CA ARG A 64 9.90 -7.61 -2.95
C ARG A 64 9.13 -8.00 -1.70
N GLU A 65 7.91 -8.47 -1.87
CA GLU A 65 7.05 -8.90 -0.79
C GLU A 65 7.61 -10.16 -0.10
N ALA A 66 8.10 -11.13 -0.87
CA ALA A 66 8.78 -12.32 -0.33
C ALA A 66 10.06 -11.95 0.43
N TRP A 67 10.86 -11.03 -0.11
CA TRP A 67 12.04 -10.49 0.57
C TRP A 67 11.65 -9.81 1.89
N ALA A 68 10.63 -8.95 1.87
CA ALA A 68 10.16 -8.24 3.06
C ALA A 68 9.72 -9.22 4.15
N ARG A 69 8.91 -10.24 3.80
CA ARG A 69 8.50 -11.29 4.74
C ARG A 69 9.69 -12.07 5.32
N GLY A 70 10.73 -12.31 4.51
CA GLY A 70 11.94 -13.00 4.97
C GLY A 70 12.82 -12.15 5.90
N VAL A 71 12.90 -10.83 5.67
CA VAL A 71 13.79 -9.92 6.41
C VAL A 71 13.13 -9.30 7.63
N PHE A 72 11.83 -9.02 7.56
CA PHE A 72 11.10 -8.25 8.55
C PHE A 72 11.20 -8.81 9.98
N PRO A 73 11.06 -10.12 10.25
CA PRO A 73 11.16 -10.63 11.63
C PRO A 73 12.51 -10.32 12.29
N ALA A 74 13.62 -10.52 11.57
CA ALA A 74 14.95 -10.24 12.10
C ALA A 74 15.24 -8.72 12.18
N ALA A 75 14.66 -7.91 11.28
CA ALA A 75 14.74 -6.45 11.39
C ALA A 75 13.96 -5.93 12.61
N HIS A 76 12.77 -6.47 12.85
CA HIS A 76 11.93 -6.13 13.99
C HIS A 76 12.59 -6.49 15.33
N GLU A 77 13.21 -7.67 15.45
CA GLU A 77 13.94 -8.02 16.68
C GLU A 77 15.15 -7.10 16.93
N ARG A 78 15.86 -6.66 15.88
CA ARG A 78 16.92 -5.64 16.03
C ARG A 78 16.37 -4.29 16.48
N LEU A 79 15.18 -3.90 16.03
CA LEU A 79 14.49 -2.70 16.51
C LEU A 79 14.17 -2.82 18.01
N LYS A 80 13.58 -3.93 18.46
CA LYS A 80 13.29 -4.18 19.88
C LYS A 80 14.54 -4.12 20.75
N GLN A 81 15.63 -4.72 20.29
CA GLN A 81 16.91 -4.70 20.99
C GLN A 81 17.49 -3.29 21.09
N ALA A 82 17.41 -2.50 20.01
CA ALA A 82 17.86 -1.11 20.01
C ALA A 82 17.01 -0.24 20.94
N ALA A 83 15.68 -0.44 20.93
CA ALA A 83 14.76 0.25 21.84
C ALA A 83 15.07 -0.08 23.31
N ALA A 84 15.30 -1.35 23.63
CA ALA A 84 15.64 -1.80 24.99
C ALA A 84 16.98 -1.26 25.51
N ALA A 85 17.86 -0.79 24.62
CA ALA A 85 19.14 -0.19 24.99
C ALA A 85 19.03 1.32 25.31
N LEU A 86 17.88 1.94 25.04
CA LEU A 86 17.65 3.36 25.34
C LEU A 86 17.31 3.57 26.83
N PRO A 87 17.66 4.73 27.41
CA PRO A 87 17.24 5.07 28.76
C PRO A 87 15.71 5.26 28.83
N ALA A 88 15.06 4.53 29.74
CA ALA A 88 13.60 4.49 29.88
C ALA A 88 12.95 5.85 30.24
N ASP A 89 13.73 6.81 30.76
CA ASP A 89 13.23 8.10 31.25
C ASP A 89 13.51 9.26 30.28
N GLY A 90 13.81 8.94 29.01
CA GLY A 90 14.07 9.95 27.98
C GLY A 90 12.79 10.59 27.44
N ALA A 91 12.84 11.87 27.06
CA ALA A 91 11.73 12.56 26.39
C ALA A 91 11.30 11.89 25.06
N ALA A 92 12.16 11.05 24.48
CA ALA A 92 11.86 10.27 23.27
C ALA A 92 11.15 8.95 23.55
N GLN A 93 10.98 8.53 24.80
CA GLN A 93 10.44 7.21 25.15
C GLN A 93 9.07 6.93 24.52
N PRO A 94 8.09 7.87 24.53
CA PRO A 94 6.79 7.62 23.89
C PRO A 94 6.89 7.36 22.38
N PHE A 95 7.85 7.98 21.69
CA PHE A 95 8.10 7.72 20.27
C PHE A 95 8.68 6.32 20.04
N VAL A 96 9.59 5.89 20.90
CA VAL A 96 10.21 4.57 20.84
C VAL A 96 9.16 3.50 21.08
N ASP A 97 8.33 3.67 22.12
CA ASP A 97 7.29 2.71 22.48
C ASP A 97 6.22 2.61 21.38
N ALA A 98 5.76 3.74 20.83
CA ALA A 98 4.83 3.75 19.71
C ALA A 98 5.39 3.05 18.46
N LEU A 99 6.68 3.24 18.15
CA LEU A 99 7.31 2.61 16.99
C LEU A 99 7.47 1.09 17.18
N VAL A 100 7.86 0.65 18.38
CA VAL A 100 7.95 -0.79 18.70
C VAL A 100 6.58 -1.43 18.65
N GLU A 101 5.55 -0.76 19.18
CA GLU A 101 4.18 -1.26 19.14
C GLU A 101 3.64 -1.35 17.70
N LEU A 102 3.89 -0.33 16.87
CA LEU A 102 3.54 -0.37 15.45
C LEU A 102 4.22 -1.52 14.71
N ALA A 103 5.52 -1.72 14.96
CA ALA A 103 6.26 -2.80 14.33
C ALA A 103 5.74 -4.18 14.76
N GLN A 104 5.26 -4.30 16.01
CA GLN A 104 4.61 -5.51 16.51
C GLN A 104 3.24 -5.73 15.88
N ALA A 105 2.37 -4.71 15.82
CA ALA A 105 1.09 -4.77 15.10
C ALA A 105 1.28 -5.18 13.64
N GLN A 106 2.30 -4.63 12.97
CA GLN A 106 2.66 -4.96 11.60
C GLN A 106 3.19 -6.39 11.44
N ALA A 107 3.77 -6.98 12.49
CA ALA A 107 4.23 -8.37 12.51
C ALA A 107 3.09 -9.37 12.70
N ASP A 108 2.06 -9.00 13.46
CA ASP A 108 0.91 -9.85 13.77
C ASP A 108 -0.17 -9.79 12.67
N ALA A 109 -0.12 -8.76 11.82
CA ALA A 109 -1.00 -8.60 10.67
C ALA A 109 -0.57 -9.45 9.45
N THR A 110 -1.55 -9.81 8.61
CA THR A 110 -1.32 -10.40 7.27
C THR A 110 -1.15 -9.35 6.17
N GLY A 111 -1.03 -8.06 6.55
CA GLY A 111 -0.97 -6.91 5.65
C GLY A 111 -0.59 -5.64 6.42
N PHE A 112 -0.93 -4.46 5.90
CA PHE A 112 -0.63 -3.19 6.58
C PHE A 112 -1.45 -2.99 7.86
N VAL A 113 -0.85 -2.36 8.86
CA VAL A 113 -1.58 -1.82 10.02
C VAL A 113 -2.65 -0.83 9.52
N VAL A 114 -3.89 -1.06 9.95
CA VAL A 114 -5.06 -0.28 9.53
C VAL A 114 -5.18 1.00 10.33
N LEU A 115 -5.87 2.01 9.77
CA LEU A 115 -5.88 3.37 10.33
C LEU A 115 -6.38 3.45 11.79
N HIS A 116 -7.40 2.68 12.18
CA HIS A 116 -7.93 2.73 13.54
C HIS A 116 -6.94 2.15 14.57
N GLU A 117 -6.29 1.03 14.24
CA GLU A 117 -5.24 0.44 15.07
C GLU A 117 -4.04 1.38 15.20
N TRP A 118 -3.65 2.04 14.10
CA TRP A 118 -2.60 3.05 14.16
C TRP A 118 -2.99 4.25 15.02
N ALA A 119 -4.23 4.72 14.93
CA ALA A 119 -4.73 5.81 15.76
C ALA A 119 -4.74 5.42 17.25
N GLU A 120 -5.12 4.19 17.59
CA GLU A 120 -5.10 3.69 18.98
C GLU A 120 -3.68 3.64 19.56
N ILE A 121 -2.67 3.25 18.76
CA ILE A 121 -1.26 3.29 19.17
C ILE A 121 -0.85 4.74 19.44
N LEU A 122 -1.18 5.66 18.53
CA LEU A 122 -0.83 7.07 18.68
C LEU A 122 -1.48 7.71 19.91
N GLU A 123 -2.77 7.50 20.15
CA GLU A 123 -3.44 8.09 21.32
C GLU A 123 -2.87 7.60 22.66
N ARG A 124 -2.41 6.35 22.72
CA ARG A 124 -1.86 5.78 23.95
C ARG A 124 -0.52 6.42 24.33
N HIS A 125 0.33 6.70 23.34
CA HIS A 125 1.67 7.26 23.55
C HIS A 125 1.71 8.78 23.47
N PHE A 126 0.71 9.40 22.82
CA PHE A 126 0.55 10.85 22.65
C PHE A 126 -0.88 11.26 22.99
N PRO A 127 -1.30 11.14 24.27
CA PRO A 127 -2.65 11.51 24.67
C PRO A 127 -2.87 13.02 24.45
N PRO A 128 -4.11 13.44 24.14
CA PRO A 128 -4.42 14.85 24.03
C PRO A 128 -4.15 15.57 25.36
N ASP A 129 -3.65 16.80 25.28
CA ASP A 129 -3.56 17.67 26.43
C ASP A 129 -4.96 17.86 27.02
N LEU A 130 -5.17 17.37 28.24
CA LEU A 130 -6.40 17.64 28.96
C LEU A 130 -6.46 19.14 29.27
N PRO A 131 -7.61 19.81 29.05
CA PRO A 131 -7.76 21.19 29.48
C PRO A 131 -7.52 21.27 30.99
N ASN A 132 -6.53 22.07 31.37
CA ASN A 132 -6.18 22.27 32.77
C ASN A 132 -7.36 22.95 33.49
N PRO A 133 -8.04 22.29 34.45
CA PRO A 133 -9.19 22.86 35.14
C PRO A 133 -8.84 24.11 35.97
N ASP A 134 -7.55 24.35 36.23
CA ASP A 134 -7.07 25.51 36.98
C ASP A 134 -6.86 26.77 36.10
N HIS A 135 -7.10 26.70 34.79
CA HIS A 135 -7.16 27.89 33.92
C HIS A 135 -8.60 28.38 33.76
N THR A 136 -9.26 28.70 34.87
CA THR A 136 -10.33 29.70 34.84
C THR A 136 -9.70 31.05 34.54
N THR A 137 -9.97 31.58 33.34
CA THR A 137 -9.69 32.95 32.93
C THR A 137 -10.14 33.94 34.00
N GLU A 138 -9.17 34.73 34.50
CA GLU A 138 -9.41 36.02 35.15
C GLU A 138 -9.63 37.11 34.07
#